data_AF-A0A1H1LN76-F1
#
_entry.id   AF-A0A1H1LN76-F1
#
_cell.length_a   1.000
_cell.length_b   1.000
_cell.length_c   1.000
_cell.angle_alpha   90.00
_cell.angle_beta   90.00
_cell.angle_gamma   90.00
#
_symmetry.space_group_name_H-M   'P 1'
#
loop_
_entity.id
_entity.type
_entity.pdbx_description
1 polymer ?
#
loop_
_entity_poly.entity_id
_entity_poly.type
_entity_poly.pdbx_seq_one_letter_code
_entity_poly.pdbx_strand_id
1 'polypeptide(L)'
;MKLKHFLNLEWKKFFRSASFGKSIAINILMIFLALYFIGIFLLLGIALYPGLKKAFPEQDPFVIVNGLLFFYILADIVMRFFFQKLPVMSVKPLLPLPIKRSKVVNYVLRKSAFSFFNFLPLFAFVPFSIALLLNGYPTASVLIWLLAIIVGTLIVNFLNFIIESFASETELSFLPVIVFAGGLFALNYFDAISFTDLVSNGFMGIYNNPIFILIPILVLVGLYIVNFKQLKNKLYLDSSLKTKVTEVNASNMEWTKRFGDIAPFMQLDLKLLWRNKRSKSSIWLLLIGLLYGLFFYPNPVYADMPWFFAFVGIFVTGIFLMNFGQFIPAWDSGYYKLLMSQNIKYEQYLKSKFTLMALSVIILFVLSIPYVYFGWKILLAHFAAAIYNIGVNTHVIMYGGSFNRKKIDLNQRAAFNYQGTGAVQWLIGIPLMLLPLAIFGITYAIASFEIGCVVLTLLGIIGIVLHQKLMKFITQKYVDSKYKMIDAFSQD
;
A
#
# COMPACT_ATOMS: atom_id res chain seq x y z
N MET A 1 20.13 24.95 -5.66
CA MET A 1 20.91 23.96 -6.42
C MET A 1 20.56 24.15 -7.90
N LYS A 2 21.53 24.22 -8.80
CA LYS A 2 21.26 24.34 -10.25
C LYS A 2 20.65 23.03 -10.77
N LEU A 3 19.78 23.08 -11.78
CA LEU A 3 19.11 21.90 -12.37
C LEU A 3 20.12 20.83 -12.85
N LYS A 4 21.24 21.26 -13.43
CA LYS A 4 22.35 20.38 -13.83
C LYS A 4 22.92 19.56 -12.66
N HIS A 5 23.06 20.18 -11.49
CA HIS A 5 23.56 19.49 -10.30
C HIS A 5 22.51 18.50 -9.76
N PHE A 6 21.22 18.87 -9.84
CA PHE A 6 20.10 18.00 -9.46
C PHE A 6 20.12 16.69 -10.26
N LEU A 7 20.16 16.80 -11.60
CA LEU A 7 20.16 15.64 -12.50
C LEU A 7 21.39 14.75 -12.28
N ASN A 8 22.57 15.34 -12.06
CA ASN A 8 23.80 14.58 -11.80
C ASN A 8 23.71 13.76 -10.49
N LEU A 9 23.16 14.32 -9.42
CA LEU A 9 22.97 13.57 -8.16
C LEU A 9 21.96 12.43 -8.32
N GLU A 10 20.86 12.62 -9.06
CA GLU A 10 19.90 11.53 -9.31
C GLU A 10 20.54 10.40 -10.12
N TRP A 11 21.28 10.73 -11.18
CA TRP A 11 22.01 9.74 -11.97
C TRP A 11 23.01 8.96 -11.12
N LYS A 12 23.87 9.66 -10.36
CA LYS A 12 24.84 9.00 -9.47
C LYS A 12 24.16 8.12 -8.43
N LYS A 13 23.05 8.56 -7.85
CA LYS A 13 22.27 7.77 -6.87
C LYS A 13 21.72 6.49 -7.50
N PHE A 14 21.17 6.57 -8.71
CA PHE A 14 20.59 5.42 -9.39
C PHE A 14 21.63 4.32 -9.64
N PHE A 15 22.75 4.66 -10.28
CA PHE A 15 23.81 3.71 -10.63
C PHE A 15 24.60 3.17 -9.43
N ARG A 16 24.74 3.96 -8.36
CA ARG A 16 25.49 3.56 -7.15
C ARG A 16 24.63 2.89 -6.09
N SER A 17 23.33 2.72 -6.32
CA SER A 17 22.45 2.05 -5.37
C SER A 17 22.79 0.56 -5.29
N ALA A 18 22.89 0.00 -4.07
CA ALA A 18 23.13 -1.43 -3.85
C ALA A 18 22.04 -2.32 -4.48
N SER A 19 20.86 -1.76 -4.74
CA SER A 19 19.75 -2.38 -5.46
C SER A 19 19.96 -2.49 -6.98
N PHE A 20 20.77 -1.65 -7.61
CA PHE A 20 20.91 -1.65 -9.07
C PHE A 20 21.37 -3.01 -9.62
N GLY A 21 22.32 -3.66 -8.93
CA GLY A 21 22.77 -5.02 -9.29
C GLY A 21 21.91 -6.16 -8.74
N LYS A 22 21.34 -6.03 -7.52
CA LYS A 22 20.58 -7.11 -6.86
C LYS A 22 19.11 -7.19 -7.28
N SER A 23 18.56 -6.19 -7.99
CA SER A 23 17.13 -6.15 -8.33
C SER A 23 16.82 -5.68 -9.75
N ILE A 24 17.59 -6.17 -10.74
CA ILE A 24 17.33 -5.92 -12.17
C ILE A 24 15.89 -6.26 -12.54
N ALA A 25 15.36 -7.40 -12.08
CA ALA A 25 13.97 -7.81 -12.32
C ALA A 25 12.94 -6.80 -11.77
N ILE A 26 13.20 -6.20 -10.59
CA ILE A 26 12.32 -5.17 -10.02
C ILE A 26 12.40 -3.89 -10.87
N ASN A 27 13.59 -3.51 -11.32
CA ASN A 27 13.76 -2.34 -12.17
C ASN A 27 13.04 -2.52 -13.53
N ILE A 28 13.15 -3.71 -14.14
CA ILE A 28 12.42 -4.07 -15.36
C ILE A 28 10.91 -3.99 -15.13
N LEU A 29 10.40 -4.58 -14.04
CA LEU A 29 8.98 -4.52 -13.69
C LEU A 29 8.50 -3.08 -13.50
N MET A 30 9.27 -2.23 -12.83
CA MET A 30 8.92 -0.82 -12.63
C MET A 30 8.89 -0.04 -13.94
N ILE A 31 9.83 -0.27 -14.85
CA ILE A 31 9.83 0.34 -16.19
C ILE A 31 8.64 -0.16 -17.00
N PHE A 32 8.37 -1.46 -17.00
CA PHE A 32 7.22 -2.05 -17.68
C PHE A 32 5.91 -1.46 -17.17
N LEU A 33 5.71 -1.38 -15.86
CA LEU A 33 4.52 -0.75 -15.26
C LEU A 33 4.40 0.73 -15.65
N ALA A 34 5.51 1.47 -15.64
CA ALA A 34 5.50 2.87 -16.05
C ALA A 34 5.08 3.02 -17.53
N LEU A 35 5.65 2.22 -18.43
CA LEU A 35 5.28 2.21 -19.85
C LEU A 35 3.83 1.77 -20.08
N TYR A 36 3.36 0.77 -19.31
CA TYR A 36 1.97 0.32 -19.34
C TYR A 36 1.00 1.45 -18.98
N PHE A 37 1.25 2.17 -17.88
CA PHE A 37 0.41 3.31 -17.49
C PHE A 37 0.50 4.48 -18.48
N ILE A 38 1.69 4.77 -19.03
CA ILE A 38 1.85 5.76 -20.10
C ILE A 38 0.98 5.37 -21.30
N GLY A 39 1.05 4.11 -21.74
CA GLY A 39 0.25 3.60 -22.85
C GLY A 39 -1.25 3.72 -22.61
N ILE A 40 -1.73 3.36 -21.42
CA ILE A 40 -3.15 3.51 -21.05
C ILE A 40 -3.58 4.97 -21.08
N PHE A 41 -2.82 5.89 -20.50
CA PHE A 41 -3.18 7.30 -20.47
C PHE A 41 -3.14 7.94 -21.86
N LEU A 42 -2.17 7.55 -22.71
CA LEU A 42 -2.14 7.94 -24.12
C LEU A 42 -3.36 7.47 -24.89
N LEU A 43 -3.70 6.18 -24.78
CA LEU A 43 -4.89 5.61 -25.42
C LEU A 43 -6.16 6.29 -24.92
N LEU A 44 -6.26 6.51 -23.60
CA LEU A 44 -7.38 7.23 -22.99
C LEU A 44 -7.51 8.64 -23.58
N GLY A 45 -6.42 9.41 -23.65
CA GLY A 45 -6.42 10.76 -24.19
C GLY A 45 -6.85 10.85 -25.66
N ILE A 46 -6.34 9.94 -26.50
CA ILE A 46 -6.68 9.85 -27.93
C ILE A 46 -8.14 9.42 -28.10
N ALA A 47 -8.59 8.43 -27.33
CA ALA A 47 -9.94 7.88 -27.44
C ALA A 47 -11.01 8.77 -26.78
N LEU A 48 -10.64 9.69 -25.89
CA LEU A 48 -11.57 10.48 -25.07
C LEU A 48 -12.54 11.27 -25.94
N TYR A 49 -12.03 12.09 -26.86
CA TYR A 49 -12.86 12.95 -27.71
C TYR A 49 -13.79 12.15 -28.65
N PRO A 50 -13.28 11.23 -29.51
CA PRO A 50 -14.14 10.46 -30.41
C PRO A 50 -15.07 9.50 -29.65
N GLY A 51 -14.61 8.93 -28.52
CA GLY A 51 -15.41 8.04 -27.68
C GLY A 51 -16.59 8.77 -27.05
N LEU A 52 -16.36 9.96 -26.48
CA LEU A 52 -17.43 10.79 -25.91
C LEU A 52 -18.39 11.28 -27.00
N LYS A 53 -17.89 11.73 -28.16
CA LYS A 53 -18.76 12.18 -29.24
C LYS A 53 -19.64 11.05 -29.79
N LYS A 54 -19.16 9.80 -29.77
CA LYS A 54 -19.94 8.62 -30.17
C LYS A 54 -20.97 8.22 -29.10
N ALA A 55 -20.61 8.29 -27.83
CA ALA A 55 -21.49 7.90 -26.72
C ALA A 55 -22.56 8.94 -26.40
N PHE A 56 -22.23 10.22 -26.53
CA PHE A 56 -23.11 11.37 -26.26
C PHE A 56 -23.06 12.36 -27.44
N PRO A 57 -23.73 12.07 -28.57
CA PRO A 57 -23.64 12.89 -29.77
C PRO A 57 -24.07 14.34 -29.59
N GLU A 58 -25.07 14.55 -28.72
CA GLU A 58 -25.70 15.87 -28.46
C GLU A 58 -24.94 16.71 -27.44
N GLN A 59 -23.94 16.16 -26.76
CA GLN A 59 -23.17 16.87 -25.75
C GLN A 59 -21.77 17.22 -26.26
N ASP A 60 -21.25 18.36 -25.82
CA ASP A 60 -19.88 18.76 -26.07
C ASP A 60 -18.90 17.89 -25.25
N PRO A 61 -17.99 17.11 -25.89
CA PRO A 61 -16.98 16.32 -25.18
C PRO A 61 -16.14 17.14 -24.20
N PHE A 62 -15.86 18.41 -24.51
CA PHE A 62 -15.11 19.30 -23.63
C PHE A 62 -15.86 19.58 -22.33
N VAL A 63 -17.17 19.83 -22.40
CA VAL A 63 -18.02 20.07 -21.22
C VAL A 63 -18.11 18.82 -20.36
N ILE A 64 -18.29 17.64 -20.97
CA ILE A 64 -18.31 16.36 -20.25
C ILE A 64 -17.00 16.15 -19.48
N VAL A 65 -15.86 16.36 -20.13
CA VAL A 65 -14.55 16.18 -19.48
C VAL A 65 -14.36 17.12 -18.30
N ASN A 66 -14.78 18.38 -18.42
CA ASN A 66 -14.73 19.34 -17.30
C ASN A 66 -15.64 18.91 -16.14
N GLY A 67 -16.80 18.31 -16.42
CA GLY A 67 -17.67 17.70 -15.40
C GLY A 67 -17.04 16.52 -14.66
N LEU A 68 -16.07 15.83 -15.25
CA LEU A 68 -15.38 14.70 -14.61
C LEU A 68 -14.12 15.11 -13.83
N LEU A 69 -13.67 16.37 -13.94
CA LEU A 69 -12.42 16.82 -13.31
C LEU A 69 -12.43 16.72 -11.78
N PHE A 70 -13.58 16.91 -11.13
CA PHE A 70 -13.69 16.74 -9.67
C PHE A 70 -13.34 15.31 -9.24
N PHE A 71 -13.94 14.31 -9.89
CA PHE A 71 -13.65 12.90 -9.60
C PHE A 71 -12.21 12.53 -9.93
N TYR A 72 -11.68 13.08 -11.03
CA TYR A 72 -10.27 12.92 -11.37
C TYR A 72 -9.34 13.48 -10.28
N ILE A 73 -9.57 14.71 -9.79
CA ILE A 73 -8.78 15.34 -8.73
C ILE A 73 -8.86 14.51 -7.43
N LEU A 74 -10.05 14.02 -7.08
CA LEU A 74 -10.27 13.21 -5.89
C LEU A 74 -9.52 11.88 -5.99
N ALA A 75 -9.62 11.19 -7.12
CA ALA A 75 -8.86 9.98 -7.39
C ALA A 75 -7.34 10.23 -7.37
N ASP A 76 -6.87 11.34 -7.95
CA ASP A 76 -5.44 11.70 -7.97
C ASP A 76 -4.92 11.98 -6.55
N ILE A 77 -5.67 12.67 -5.68
CA ILE A 77 -5.31 12.86 -4.27
C ILE A 77 -5.17 11.51 -3.55
N VAL A 78 -6.15 10.62 -3.69
CA VAL A 78 -6.15 9.30 -3.02
C VAL A 78 -4.97 8.46 -3.52
N MET A 79 -4.80 8.36 -4.84
CA MET A 79 -3.72 7.58 -5.45
C MET A 79 -2.34 8.11 -5.04
N ARG A 80 -2.10 9.43 -5.10
CA ARG A 80 -0.82 10.00 -4.69
C ARG A 80 -0.52 9.76 -3.22
N PHE A 81 -1.52 9.81 -2.35
CA PHE A 81 -1.30 9.61 -0.92
C PHE A 81 -0.69 8.23 -0.63
N PHE A 82 -1.19 7.21 -1.33
CA PHE A 82 -0.72 5.83 -1.18
C PHE A 82 0.60 5.56 -1.92
N PHE A 83 0.74 6.05 -3.16
CA PHE A 83 1.85 5.66 -4.02
C PHE A 83 2.99 6.69 -4.13
N GLN A 84 2.74 7.96 -3.81
CA GLN A 84 3.71 9.05 -3.95
C GLN A 84 4.23 9.51 -2.57
N LYS A 85 5.36 8.94 -2.13
CA LYS A 85 6.01 9.35 -0.88
C LYS A 85 7.00 10.51 -1.07
N LEU A 86 7.07 11.37 -0.05
CA LEU A 86 8.02 12.47 0.00
C LEU A 86 9.48 11.96 0.02
N PRO A 87 10.40 12.54 -0.79
CA PRO A 87 11.79 12.10 -0.85
C PRO A 87 12.64 12.62 0.35
N VAL A 88 12.05 12.80 1.54
CA VAL A 88 12.72 13.36 2.73
C VAL A 88 13.87 12.47 3.21
N MET A 89 13.73 11.14 3.12
CA MET A 89 14.81 10.21 3.47
C MET A 89 16.03 10.36 2.55
N SER A 90 15.84 10.78 1.30
CA SER A 90 16.94 10.93 0.33
C SER A 90 17.81 12.17 0.56
N VAL A 91 17.36 13.10 1.40
CA VAL A 91 18.09 14.35 1.69
C VAL A 91 18.76 14.37 3.06
N LYS A 92 18.54 13.35 3.90
CA LYS A 92 19.25 13.18 5.18
C LYS A 92 20.78 13.27 5.03
N PRO A 93 21.42 12.63 4.03
CA PRO A 93 22.88 12.76 3.82
C PRO A 93 23.36 14.18 3.50
N LEU A 94 22.46 15.08 3.09
CA LEU A 94 22.79 16.48 2.80
C LEU A 94 22.72 17.38 4.03
N LEU A 95 22.06 16.94 5.12
CA LEU A 95 21.90 17.71 6.36
C LEU A 95 23.20 17.98 7.12
N PRO A 96 24.19 17.07 7.19
CA PRO A 96 25.48 17.36 7.84
C PRO A 96 26.43 18.18 6.96
N LEU A 97 26.14 18.34 5.66
CA LEU A 97 26.97 19.12 4.75
C LEU A 97 26.72 20.63 4.97
N PRO A 98 27.68 21.52 4.63
CA PRO A 98 27.53 22.98 4.75
C PRO A 98 26.59 23.57 3.68
N ILE A 99 25.41 22.98 3.51
CA ILE A 99 24.38 23.40 2.55
C ILE A 99 23.24 24.07 3.34
N LYS A 100 22.88 25.31 2.98
CA LYS A 100 21.74 26.00 3.58
C LYS A 100 20.48 25.13 3.50
N ARG A 101 19.79 24.92 4.62
CA ARG A 101 18.57 24.08 4.69
C ARG A 101 17.49 24.49 3.71
N SER A 102 17.32 25.79 3.45
CA SER A 102 16.40 26.30 2.42
C SER A 102 16.69 25.71 1.04
N LYS A 103 17.96 25.49 0.68
CA LYS A 103 18.34 24.84 -0.58
C LYS A 103 17.96 23.36 -0.59
N VAL A 104 18.04 22.68 0.55
CA VAL A 104 17.64 21.27 0.71
C VAL A 104 16.12 21.13 0.60
N VAL A 105 15.35 21.99 1.29
CA VAL A 105 13.88 22.02 1.18
C VAL A 105 13.43 22.29 -0.26
N ASN A 106 14.02 23.30 -0.91
CA ASN A 106 13.71 23.61 -2.30
C ASN A 106 14.07 22.44 -3.24
N TYR A 107 15.13 21.69 -2.93
CA TYR A 107 15.48 20.48 -3.66
C TYR A 107 14.40 19.41 -3.51
N VAL A 108 13.89 19.15 -2.29
CA VAL A 108 12.78 18.21 -2.04
C VAL A 108 11.54 18.61 -2.83
N LEU A 109 11.12 19.88 -2.75
CA LEU A 109 9.89 20.37 -3.40
C LEU A 109 10.00 20.38 -4.93
N ARG A 110 11.17 20.70 -5.47
CA ARG A 110 11.40 20.59 -6.92
C ARG A 110 11.40 19.13 -7.35
N LYS A 111 12.06 18.24 -6.61
CA LYS A 111 12.08 16.81 -6.91
C LYS A 111 10.67 16.24 -7.03
N SER A 112 9.76 16.64 -6.13
CA SER A 112 8.37 16.21 -6.22
C SER A 112 7.62 16.78 -7.42
N ALA A 113 7.91 18.01 -7.83
CA ALA A 113 7.30 18.60 -9.03
C ALA A 113 7.66 17.80 -10.29
N PHE A 114 8.84 17.15 -10.32
CA PHE A 114 9.28 16.24 -11.39
C PHE A 114 8.95 14.77 -11.12
N SER A 115 7.95 14.46 -10.30
CA SER A 115 7.52 13.08 -10.06
C SER A 115 6.76 12.50 -11.27
N PHE A 116 6.84 11.18 -11.46
CA PHE A 116 6.10 10.46 -12.50
C PHE A 116 4.59 10.77 -12.47
N PHE A 117 4.01 10.88 -11.27
CA PHE A 117 2.60 11.21 -11.08
C PHE A 117 2.19 12.59 -11.62
N ASN A 118 3.11 13.54 -11.77
CA ASN A 118 2.78 14.85 -12.38
C ASN A 118 2.81 14.81 -13.91
N PHE A 119 3.57 13.86 -14.48
CA PHE A 119 3.65 13.69 -15.93
C PHE A 119 2.57 12.74 -16.46
N LEU A 120 2.16 11.75 -15.66
CA LEU A 120 1.20 10.73 -16.08
C LEU A 120 -0.11 11.32 -16.65
N PRO A 121 -0.75 12.33 -16.02
CA PRO A 121 -1.98 12.93 -16.56
C PRO A 121 -1.77 13.64 -17.92
N LEU A 122 -0.57 14.15 -18.19
CA LEU A 122 -0.27 14.84 -19.44
C LEU A 122 -0.38 13.91 -20.64
N PHE A 123 -0.11 12.62 -20.45
CA PHE A 123 -0.31 11.62 -21.49
C PHE A 123 -1.79 11.46 -21.88
N ALA A 124 -2.75 11.84 -21.03
CA ALA A 124 -4.17 11.88 -21.40
C ALA A 124 -4.62 13.27 -21.89
N PHE A 125 -4.28 14.32 -21.14
CA PHE A 125 -4.80 15.66 -21.41
C PHE A 125 -4.12 16.36 -22.59
N VAL A 126 -2.86 16.05 -22.91
CA VAL A 126 -2.19 16.62 -24.10
C VAL A 126 -2.82 16.07 -25.39
N PRO A 127 -2.96 14.74 -25.61
CA PRO A 127 -3.67 14.23 -26.78
C PRO A 127 -5.12 14.72 -26.87
N PHE A 128 -5.83 14.79 -25.75
CA PHE A 128 -7.20 15.33 -25.73
C PHE A 128 -7.22 16.81 -26.15
N SER A 129 -6.29 17.63 -25.67
CA SER A 129 -6.17 19.03 -26.08
C SER A 129 -5.88 19.15 -27.58
N ILE A 130 -5.01 18.29 -28.13
CA ILE A 130 -4.76 18.23 -29.58
C ILE A 130 -6.05 17.89 -30.33
N ALA A 131 -6.85 16.93 -29.84
CA ALA A 131 -8.13 16.60 -30.43
C ALA A 131 -9.11 17.80 -30.42
N LEU A 132 -9.19 18.57 -29.33
CA LEU A 132 -9.98 19.80 -29.29
C LEU A 132 -9.52 20.79 -30.36
N LEU A 133 -8.22 21.03 -30.50
CA LEU A 133 -7.68 21.94 -31.52
C LEU A 133 -8.03 21.50 -32.94
N LEU A 134 -7.92 20.19 -33.23
CA LEU A 134 -8.28 19.62 -34.54
C LEU A 134 -9.79 19.74 -34.85
N ASN A 135 -10.62 19.87 -33.81
CA ASN A 135 -12.07 20.02 -33.94
C ASN A 135 -12.54 21.49 -33.84
N GLY A 136 -11.63 22.46 -34.03
CA GLY A 136 -11.98 23.87 -34.20
C GLY A 136 -12.12 24.68 -32.90
N TYR A 137 -11.67 24.17 -31.75
CA TYR A 137 -11.71 24.91 -30.50
C TYR A 137 -10.65 26.03 -30.47
N PRO A 138 -10.94 27.21 -29.92
CA PRO A 138 -10.01 28.32 -29.77
C PRO A 138 -8.66 27.92 -29.13
N THR A 139 -7.56 28.14 -29.87
CA THR A 139 -6.23 27.67 -29.46
C THR A 139 -5.76 28.24 -28.14
N ALA A 140 -5.90 29.56 -27.93
CA ALA A 140 -5.47 30.21 -26.70
C ALA A 140 -6.20 29.65 -25.46
N SER A 141 -7.52 29.49 -25.56
CA SER A 141 -8.34 28.94 -24.48
C SER A 141 -7.99 27.49 -24.16
N VAL A 142 -7.78 26.64 -25.17
CA VAL A 142 -7.38 25.24 -24.96
C VAL A 142 -5.99 25.14 -24.32
N LEU A 143 -5.01 25.93 -24.77
CA LEU A 143 -3.66 25.91 -24.18
C LEU A 143 -3.66 26.40 -22.73
N ILE A 144 -4.47 27.41 -22.40
CA ILE A 144 -4.57 27.93 -21.03
C ILE A 144 -5.35 26.96 -20.15
N TRP A 145 -6.37 26.29 -20.67
CA TRP A 145 -7.03 25.17 -19.97
C TRP A 145 -6.06 24.01 -19.67
N LEU A 146 -5.24 23.60 -20.64
CA LEU A 146 -4.21 22.59 -20.43
C LEU A 146 -3.19 23.03 -19.37
N LEU A 147 -2.78 24.30 -19.39
CA LEU A 147 -1.93 24.87 -18.34
C LEU A 147 -2.63 24.84 -16.97
N ALA A 148 -3.92 25.12 -16.90
CA ALA A 148 -4.69 25.02 -15.67
C ALA A 148 -4.73 23.59 -15.12
N ILE A 149 -4.80 22.57 -15.99
CA ILE A 149 -4.67 21.15 -15.58
C ILE A 149 -3.28 20.86 -15.02
N ILE A 150 -2.21 21.35 -15.66
CA ILE A 150 -0.84 21.19 -15.16
C ILE A 150 -0.71 21.84 -13.77
N VAL A 151 -1.21 23.06 -13.61
CA VAL A 151 -1.21 23.78 -12.33
C VAL A 151 -2.05 23.03 -11.29
N GLY A 152 -3.24 22.55 -11.64
CA GLY A 152 -4.11 21.74 -10.79
C GLY A 152 -3.43 20.44 -10.32
N THR A 153 -2.72 19.76 -11.21
CA THR A 153 -1.92 18.56 -10.89
C THR A 153 -0.84 18.88 -9.86
N LEU A 154 -0.16 20.03 -10.00
CA LEU A 154 0.84 20.48 -9.04
C LEU A 154 0.23 20.92 -7.69
N ILE A 155 -0.95 21.54 -7.70
CA ILE A 155 -1.74 21.86 -6.51
C ILE A 155 -2.03 20.57 -5.74
N VAL A 156 -2.57 19.55 -6.42
CA VAL A 156 -2.85 18.24 -5.84
C VAL A 156 -1.59 17.60 -5.26
N ASN A 157 -0.47 17.64 -5.99
CA ASN A 157 0.82 17.15 -5.50
C ASN A 157 1.27 17.83 -4.19
N PHE A 158 1.21 19.16 -4.10
CA PHE A 158 1.64 19.88 -2.88
C PHE A 158 0.63 19.79 -1.74
N LEU A 159 -0.67 19.74 -2.05
CA LEU A 159 -1.71 19.47 -1.08
C LEU A 159 -1.53 18.08 -0.46
N ASN A 160 -1.25 17.07 -1.28
CA ASN A 160 -1.01 15.71 -0.83
C ASN A 160 0.14 15.64 0.19
N PHE A 161 1.22 16.39 -0.01
CA PHE A 161 2.33 16.45 0.96
C PHE A 161 1.98 17.12 2.28
N ILE A 162 1.10 18.12 2.25
CA ILE A 162 0.60 18.72 3.48
C ILE A 162 -0.23 17.68 4.25
N ILE A 163 -1.12 16.98 3.55
CA ILE A 163 -1.94 15.91 4.15
C ILE A 163 -1.03 14.82 4.72
N GLU A 164 -0.05 14.32 3.94
CA GLU A 164 0.92 13.32 4.41
C GLU A 164 1.75 13.83 5.59
N SER A 165 2.14 15.10 5.61
CA SER A 165 2.90 15.73 6.71
C SER A 165 2.08 15.75 8.00
N PHE A 166 0.80 16.10 7.98
CA PHE A 166 -0.07 16.04 9.15
C PHE A 166 -0.39 14.61 9.56
N ALA A 167 -0.72 13.79 8.58
CA ALA A 167 -0.96 12.37 8.76
C ALA A 167 0.29 11.65 9.31
N SER A 168 1.52 12.12 9.05
CA SER A 168 2.82 11.56 9.51
C SER A 168 3.01 11.45 11.03
N GLU A 169 2.11 12.08 11.79
CA GLU A 169 2.19 12.14 13.25
C GLU A 169 1.29 11.12 13.95
N THR A 170 0.27 10.57 13.28
CA THR A 170 -0.72 9.64 13.87
C THR A 170 -0.52 8.18 13.45
N GLU A 171 -1.03 7.19 14.19
CA GLU A 171 -0.92 5.77 13.78
C GLU A 171 -1.82 5.43 12.59
N LEU A 172 -2.93 6.14 12.44
CA LEU A 172 -3.95 5.97 11.40
C LEU A 172 -3.81 7.03 10.29
N SER A 173 -2.61 7.16 9.74
CA SER A 173 -2.29 8.23 8.81
C SER A 173 -3.08 8.21 7.50
N PHE A 174 -3.61 7.05 7.09
CA PHE A 174 -4.44 6.95 5.90
C PHE A 174 -5.86 7.48 6.12
N LEU A 175 -6.37 7.48 7.36
CA LEU A 175 -7.74 7.90 7.65
C LEU A 175 -8.00 9.37 7.29
N PRO A 176 -7.12 10.34 7.61
CA PRO A 176 -7.33 11.73 7.18
C PRO A 176 -7.59 11.89 5.69
N VAL A 177 -6.86 11.18 4.81
CA VAL A 177 -7.10 11.29 3.36
C VAL A 177 -8.41 10.60 2.95
N ILE A 178 -8.74 9.46 3.55
CA ILE A 178 -9.97 8.74 3.26
C ILE A 178 -11.19 9.52 3.73
N VAL A 179 -11.14 10.08 4.95
CA VAL A 179 -12.22 10.92 5.50
C VAL A 179 -12.33 12.21 4.71
N PHE A 180 -11.22 12.83 4.31
CA PHE A 180 -11.24 14.03 3.49
C PHE A 180 -11.84 13.76 2.10
N ALA A 181 -11.31 12.79 1.36
CA ALA A 181 -11.79 12.45 0.03
C ALA A 181 -13.22 11.86 0.06
N GLY A 182 -13.49 10.93 0.97
CA GLY A 182 -14.80 10.34 1.17
C GLY A 182 -15.83 11.34 1.66
N GLY A 183 -15.44 12.30 2.50
CA GLY A 183 -16.30 13.41 2.94
C GLY A 183 -16.66 14.34 1.79
N LEU A 184 -15.69 14.74 0.96
CA LEU A 184 -15.96 15.53 -0.24
C LEU A 184 -16.87 14.78 -1.23
N PHE A 185 -16.61 13.49 -1.43
CA PHE A 185 -17.45 12.64 -2.27
C PHE A 185 -18.88 12.54 -1.72
N ALA A 186 -19.05 12.31 -0.41
CA ALA A 186 -20.36 12.21 0.22
C ALA A 186 -21.14 13.53 0.13
N LEU A 187 -20.49 14.67 0.41
CA LEU A 187 -21.11 15.99 0.28
C LEU A 187 -21.58 16.27 -1.15
N ASN A 188 -20.81 15.81 -2.15
CA ASN A 188 -21.21 15.90 -3.55
C ASN A 188 -22.34 14.90 -3.89
N TYR A 189 -22.26 13.66 -3.41
CA TYR A 189 -23.22 12.60 -3.73
C TYR A 189 -24.60 12.85 -3.13
N PHE A 190 -24.67 13.45 -1.93
CA PHE A 190 -25.92 13.85 -1.29
C PHE A 190 -26.39 15.26 -1.70
N ASP A 191 -25.78 15.85 -2.73
CA ASP A 191 -26.08 17.20 -3.24
C ASP A 191 -26.06 18.31 -2.17
N ALA A 192 -25.35 18.09 -1.05
CA ALA A 192 -25.18 19.11 -0.02
C ALA A 192 -24.31 20.27 -0.54
N ILE A 193 -23.30 19.95 -1.35
CA ILE A 193 -22.48 20.90 -2.11
C ILE A 193 -22.09 20.24 -3.43
N SER A 194 -22.46 20.83 -4.57
CA SER A 194 -22.06 20.33 -5.90
C SER A 194 -20.61 20.72 -6.22
N PHE A 195 -19.66 19.94 -5.72
CA PHE A 195 -18.24 20.11 -6.05
C PHE A 195 -17.95 19.83 -7.52
N THR A 196 -18.72 18.94 -8.16
CA THR A 196 -18.68 18.71 -9.60
C THR A 196 -18.93 20.00 -10.37
N ASP A 197 -20.00 20.75 -10.05
CA ASP A 197 -20.31 22.00 -10.73
C ASP A 197 -19.29 23.09 -10.40
N LEU A 198 -18.86 23.20 -9.14
CA LEU A 198 -17.85 24.18 -8.73
C LEU A 198 -16.53 24.00 -9.50
N VAL A 199 -16.03 22.76 -9.61
CA VAL A 199 -14.79 22.47 -10.34
C VAL A 199 -15.01 22.67 -11.83
N SER A 200 -16.09 22.13 -12.41
CA SER A 200 -16.39 22.27 -13.84
C SER A 200 -16.49 23.75 -14.24
N ASN A 201 -17.29 24.54 -13.52
CA ASN A 201 -17.44 25.97 -13.77
C ASN A 201 -16.14 26.74 -13.58
N GLY A 202 -15.28 26.33 -12.64
CA GLY A 202 -13.95 26.92 -12.47
C GLY A 202 -13.07 26.73 -13.71
N PHE A 203 -12.97 25.52 -14.25
CA PHE A 203 -12.17 25.24 -15.44
C PHE A 203 -12.80 25.82 -16.72
N MET A 204 -14.13 25.76 -16.85
CA MET A 204 -14.86 26.42 -17.95
C MET A 204 -14.69 27.94 -17.89
N GLY A 205 -14.69 28.53 -16.69
CA GLY A 205 -14.40 29.94 -16.47
C GLY A 205 -13.01 30.33 -16.95
N ILE A 206 -11.98 29.52 -16.69
CA ILE A 206 -10.62 29.73 -17.20
C ILE A 206 -10.58 29.59 -18.73
N TYR A 207 -11.30 28.62 -19.29
CA TYR A 207 -11.38 28.45 -20.75
C TYR A 207 -12.02 29.67 -21.44
N ASN A 208 -13.12 30.17 -20.88
CA ASN A 208 -13.86 31.32 -21.41
C ASN A 208 -13.12 32.65 -21.17
N ASN A 209 -12.48 32.80 -20.01
CA ASN A 209 -11.67 33.96 -19.67
C ASN A 209 -10.29 33.52 -19.14
N PRO A 210 -9.30 33.45 -20.05
CA PRO A 210 -7.99 32.90 -19.71
C PRO A 210 -7.22 33.60 -18.58
N ILE A 211 -7.58 34.83 -18.22
CA ILE A 211 -6.96 35.56 -17.10
C ILE A 211 -7.21 34.87 -15.75
N PHE A 212 -8.30 34.12 -15.61
CA PHE A 212 -8.65 33.45 -14.35
C PHE A 212 -7.66 32.35 -13.94
N ILE A 213 -6.75 31.93 -14.83
CA ILE A 213 -5.65 31.04 -14.47
C ILE A 213 -4.73 31.60 -13.38
N LEU A 214 -4.71 32.92 -13.18
CA LEU A 214 -3.94 33.53 -12.09
C LEU A 214 -4.41 33.03 -10.70
N ILE A 215 -5.69 32.69 -10.55
CA ILE A 215 -6.26 32.19 -9.29
C ILE A 215 -5.60 30.87 -8.87
N PRO A 216 -5.63 29.77 -9.67
CA PRO A 216 -4.96 28.53 -9.30
C PRO A 216 -3.42 28.69 -9.20
N ILE A 217 -2.80 29.59 -9.96
CA ILE A 217 -1.36 29.90 -9.81
C ILE A 217 -1.07 30.46 -8.40
N LEU A 218 -1.90 31.39 -7.90
CA LEU A 218 -1.74 31.94 -6.56
C LEU A 218 -1.93 30.86 -5.48
N VAL A 219 -2.91 29.97 -5.66
CA VAL A 219 -3.11 28.80 -4.77
C VAL A 219 -1.87 27.90 -4.76
N LEU A 220 -1.31 27.60 -5.94
CA LEU A 220 -0.10 26.79 -6.07
C LEU A 220 1.08 27.41 -5.32
N VAL A 221 1.29 28.73 -5.45
CA VAL A 221 2.35 29.47 -4.73
C VAL A 221 2.11 29.40 -3.22
N GLY A 222 0.88 29.59 -2.75
CA GLY A 222 0.52 29.47 -1.34
C GLY A 222 0.87 28.08 -0.77
N LEU A 223 0.46 27.01 -1.46
CA LEU A 223 0.77 25.64 -1.07
C LEU A 223 2.27 25.34 -1.05
N TYR A 224 3.02 25.90 -2.01
CA TYR A 224 4.48 25.79 -2.04
C TYR A 224 5.11 26.43 -0.79
N ILE A 225 4.66 27.63 -0.40
CA ILE A 225 5.16 28.35 0.79
C ILE A 225 4.84 27.58 2.07
N VAL A 226 3.60 27.07 2.21
CA VAL A 226 3.19 26.26 3.36
C VAL A 226 4.07 25.01 3.48
N ASN A 227 4.25 24.26 2.39
CA ASN A 227 5.12 23.10 2.35
C ASN A 227 6.58 23.45 2.71
N PHE A 228 7.09 24.56 2.17
CA PHE A 228 8.44 25.02 2.47
C PHE A 228 8.64 25.30 3.97
N LYS A 229 7.69 26.01 4.58
CA LYS A 229 7.72 26.32 6.02
C LYS A 229 7.67 25.03 6.86
N GLN A 230 6.75 24.12 6.54
CA GLN A 230 6.61 22.85 7.26
C GLN A 230 7.88 21.98 7.16
N LEU A 231 8.40 21.76 5.96
CA LEU A 231 9.60 20.94 5.75
C LEU A 231 10.84 21.55 6.39
N LYS A 232 11.01 22.88 6.30
CA LYS A 232 12.13 23.58 6.95
C LYS A 232 12.12 23.37 8.47
N ASN A 233 10.92 23.33 9.08
CA ASN A 233 10.74 23.09 10.51
C ASN A 233 10.91 21.62 10.92
N LYS A 234 10.73 20.67 9.99
CA LYS A 234 10.87 19.22 10.26
C LYS A 234 12.26 18.65 9.93
N LEU A 235 13.07 19.32 9.12
CA LEU A 235 14.43 18.90 8.75
C LEU A 235 15.48 19.29 9.82
N TYR A 236 15.38 18.73 11.02
CA TYR A 236 16.43 18.78 12.04
C TYR A 236 17.06 17.39 12.23
N LEU A 237 18.37 17.33 12.44
CA LEU A 237 19.05 16.08 12.81
C LEU A 237 18.50 15.55 14.15
N ASP A 238 18.14 16.48 15.04
CA ASP A 238 17.66 16.18 16.39
C ASP A 238 16.21 15.67 16.45
N SER A 239 15.39 15.91 15.42
CA SER A 239 14.04 15.32 15.38
C SER A 239 14.06 13.80 15.20
N SER A 240 15.16 13.23 14.69
CA SER A 240 15.40 11.77 14.72
C SER A 240 16.08 11.25 15.99
N LEU A 241 16.66 12.13 16.81
CA LEU A 241 17.35 11.79 18.06
C LEU A 241 16.48 11.98 19.30
N LYS A 242 15.36 12.72 19.19
CA LYS A 242 14.33 12.76 20.23
C LYS A 242 13.57 11.45 20.26
N THR A 243 14.18 10.44 20.88
CA THR A 243 13.48 9.27 21.38
C THR A 243 12.45 9.77 22.38
N LYS A 244 11.20 9.98 21.96
CA LYS A 244 10.10 10.12 22.91
C LYS A 244 10.02 8.78 23.62
N VAL A 245 10.66 8.70 24.79
CA VAL A 245 10.50 7.57 25.70
C VAL A 245 9.11 7.71 26.29
N THR A 246 8.10 7.26 25.55
CA THR A 246 6.81 6.97 26.16
C THR A 246 7.03 5.72 26.98
N GLU A 247 6.95 5.83 28.30
CA GLU A 247 6.82 4.68 29.20
C GLU A 247 5.59 3.89 28.75
N VAL A 248 5.83 2.78 28.06
CA VAL A 248 4.79 1.82 27.76
C VAL A 248 4.66 0.96 29.01
N ASN A 249 3.51 1.08 29.68
CA ASN A 249 3.11 0.12 30.72
C ASN A 249 3.22 -1.28 30.13
N ALA A 250 4.29 -1.99 30.49
CA ALA A 250 4.47 -3.36 30.07
C ALA A 250 3.42 -4.18 30.83
N SER A 251 2.28 -4.43 30.17
CA SER A 251 1.37 -5.49 30.62
C SER A 251 2.23 -6.74 30.84
N ASN A 252 2.25 -7.22 32.07
CA ASN A 252 2.95 -8.44 32.43
C ASN A 252 2.15 -9.55 31.74
N MET A 253 2.55 -9.93 30.52
CA MET A 253 1.84 -10.88 29.64
C MET A 253 1.91 -12.30 30.21
N GLU A 254 1.49 -12.49 31.47
CA GLU A 254 1.66 -13.73 32.22
C GLU A 254 0.89 -14.89 31.61
N TRP A 255 -0.21 -14.61 30.91
CA TRP A 255 -0.97 -15.62 30.18
C TRP A 255 -0.13 -16.37 29.14
N THR A 256 0.92 -15.75 28.60
CA THR A 256 1.80 -16.42 27.63
C THR A 256 2.69 -17.47 28.27
N LYS A 257 2.86 -17.48 29.60
CA LYS A 257 3.61 -18.54 30.31
C LYS A 257 3.01 -19.93 30.07
N ARG A 258 1.72 -20.01 29.72
CA ARG A 258 1.01 -21.24 29.34
C ARG A 258 1.59 -21.92 28.09
N PHE A 259 2.38 -21.22 27.28
CA PHE A 259 3.04 -21.78 26.09
C PHE A 259 4.41 -22.42 26.40
N GLY A 260 4.88 -22.41 27.66
CA GLY A 260 6.14 -23.06 28.05
C GLY A 260 7.36 -22.43 27.38
N ASP A 261 8.25 -23.26 26.82
CA ASP A 261 9.55 -22.85 26.28
C ASP A 261 9.50 -21.81 25.14
N ILE A 262 8.36 -21.66 24.47
CA ILE A 262 8.19 -20.66 23.40
C ILE A 262 7.69 -19.31 23.94
N ALA A 263 7.27 -19.24 25.21
CA ALA A 263 6.69 -18.05 25.81
C ALA A 263 7.57 -16.79 25.68
N PRO A 264 8.91 -16.84 25.86
CA PRO A 264 9.76 -15.66 25.69
C PRO A 264 9.69 -15.07 24.28
N PHE A 265 9.69 -15.92 23.24
CA PHE A 265 9.55 -15.49 21.86
C PHE A 265 8.18 -14.89 21.58
N MET A 266 7.12 -15.52 22.10
CA MET A 266 5.76 -15.01 21.94
C MET A 266 5.56 -13.65 22.61
N GLN A 267 6.14 -13.44 23.80
CA GLN A 267 6.12 -12.14 24.46
C GLN A 267 6.89 -11.09 23.66
N LEU A 268 8.04 -11.45 23.08
CA LEU A 268 8.78 -10.54 22.20
C LEU A 268 7.94 -10.15 20.99
N ASP A 269 7.24 -11.09 20.36
CA ASP A 269 6.35 -10.82 19.23
C ASP A 269 5.16 -9.93 19.61
N LEU A 270 4.49 -10.22 20.72
CA LEU A 270 3.37 -9.41 21.19
C LEU A 270 3.82 -8.00 21.59
N LYS A 271 4.98 -7.86 22.25
CA LYS A 271 5.60 -6.56 22.54
C LYS A 271 5.98 -5.85 21.24
N LEU A 272 6.48 -6.57 20.24
CA LEU A 272 6.79 -6.02 18.93
C LEU A 272 5.52 -5.47 18.28
N LEU A 273 4.41 -6.22 18.32
CA LEU A 273 3.11 -5.83 17.79
C LEU A 273 2.54 -4.57 18.47
N TRP A 274 2.70 -4.45 19.79
CA TRP A 274 2.11 -3.35 20.57
C TRP A 274 2.97 -2.08 20.62
N ARG A 275 4.30 -2.22 20.64
CA ARG A 275 5.23 -1.11 20.88
C ARG A 275 5.61 -0.35 19.61
N ASN A 276 5.71 -1.03 18.46
CA ASN A 276 6.28 -0.42 17.26
C ASN A 276 5.18 0.15 16.35
N LYS A 277 5.41 1.36 15.83
CA LYS A 277 4.47 2.07 14.94
C LYS A 277 4.10 1.22 13.71
N ARG A 278 5.06 0.45 13.18
CA ARG A 278 4.84 -0.42 12.02
C ARG A 278 3.80 -1.50 12.29
N SER A 279 4.09 -2.35 13.23
CA SER A 279 3.32 -3.55 13.55
C SER A 279 1.97 -3.21 14.20
N LYS A 280 1.91 -2.15 15.00
CA LYS A 280 0.64 -1.65 15.54
C LYS A 280 -0.31 -1.15 14.45
N SER A 281 0.22 -0.49 13.42
CA SER A 281 -0.55 -0.13 12.22
C SER A 281 -1.05 -1.36 11.46
N SER A 282 -0.32 -2.48 11.47
CA SER A 282 -0.79 -3.75 10.88
C SER A 282 -2.00 -4.32 11.63
N ILE A 283 -2.15 -4.11 12.93
CA ILE A 283 -3.32 -4.56 13.70
C ILE A 283 -4.61 -3.86 13.21
N TRP A 284 -4.55 -2.57 12.92
CA TRP A 284 -5.68 -1.84 12.33
C TRP A 284 -6.07 -2.37 10.96
N LEU A 285 -5.10 -2.80 10.15
CA LEU A 285 -5.37 -3.46 8.88
C LEU A 285 -6.10 -4.80 9.07
N LEU A 286 -5.85 -5.52 10.16
CA LEU A 286 -6.63 -6.73 10.51
C LEU A 286 -8.08 -6.39 10.78
N LEU A 287 -8.33 -5.30 11.52
CA LEU A 287 -9.69 -4.88 11.86
C LEU A 287 -10.47 -4.47 10.59
N ILE A 288 -9.84 -3.68 9.72
CA ILE A 288 -10.43 -3.33 8.40
C ILE A 288 -10.63 -4.58 7.56
N GLY A 289 -9.65 -5.48 7.55
CA GLY A 289 -9.73 -6.73 6.80
C GLY A 289 -10.76 -7.70 7.32
N LEU A 290 -11.02 -7.71 8.63
CA LEU A 290 -12.12 -8.46 9.23
C LEU A 290 -13.46 -7.97 8.69
N LEU A 291 -13.63 -6.64 8.56
CA LEU A 291 -14.82 -6.00 8.00
C LEU A 291 -14.91 -6.09 6.47
N TYR A 292 -13.88 -6.61 5.78
CA TYR A 292 -13.81 -6.63 4.33
C TYR A 292 -14.95 -7.44 3.69
N GLY A 293 -15.45 -8.47 4.36
CA GLY A 293 -16.61 -9.24 3.89
C GLY A 293 -17.88 -8.40 3.73
N LEU A 294 -18.07 -7.35 4.54
CA LEU A 294 -19.23 -6.45 4.46
C LEU A 294 -19.29 -5.64 3.16
N PHE A 295 -18.19 -5.51 2.43
CA PHE A 295 -18.22 -4.87 1.12
C PHE A 295 -18.89 -5.76 0.06
N PHE A 296 -18.83 -7.09 0.24
CA PHE A 296 -19.27 -8.06 -0.77
C PHE A 296 -20.59 -8.72 -0.43
N TYR A 297 -20.79 -9.17 0.81
CA TYR A 297 -21.98 -9.94 1.17
C TYR A 297 -23.31 -9.21 1.02
N PRO A 298 -23.41 -7.90 1.27
CA PRO A 298 -24.66 -7.17 1.02
C PRO A 298 -24.96 -6.93 -0.47
N ASN A 299 -23.96 -7.09 -1.35
CA ASN A 299 -24.12 -6.74 -2.76
C ASN A 299 -24.63 -7.97 -3.55
N PRO A 300 -25.80 -7.87 -4.21
CA PRO A 300 -26.42 -9.00 -4.90
C PRO A 300 -25.56 -9.57 -6.03
N VAL A 301 -24.66 -8.77 -6.62
CA VAL A 301 -23.73 -9.23 -7.68
C VAL A 301 -22.86 -10.39 -7.19
N TYR A 302 -22.46 -10.40 -5.92
CA TYR A 302 -21.58 -11.42 -5.36
C TYR A 302 -22.33 -12.55 -4.64
N ALA A 303 -23.63 -12.39 -4.42
CA ALA A 303 -24.45 -13.39 -3.73
C ALA A 303 -24.48 -14.72 -4.51
N ASP A 304 -24.49 -14.66 -5.84
CA ASP A 304 -24.52 -15.83 -6.73
C ASP A 304 -23.13 -16.30 -7.17
N MET A 305 -22.06 -15.86 -6.50
CA MET A 305 -20.67 -16.24 -6.80
C MET A 305 -20.04 -17.06 -5.65
N PRO A 306 -20.28 -18.37 -5.54
CA PRO A 306 -19.82 -19.17 -4.40
C PRO A 306 -18.30 -19.22 -4.21
N TRP A 307 -17.52 -19.08 -5.29
CA TRP A 307 -16.06 -18.94 -5.22
C TRP A 307 -15.63 -17.69 -4.44
N PHE A 308 -16.48 -16.66 -4.41
CA PHE A 308 -16.25 -15.43 -3.67
C PHE A 308 -16.31 -15.65 -2.16
N PHE A 309 -17.14 -16.59 -1.69
CA PHE A 309 -17.21 -16.94 -0.26
C PHE A 309 -15.91 -17.59 0.22
N ALA A 310 -15.31 -18.46 -0.61
CA ALA A 310 -14.01 -19.04 -0.32
C ALA A 310 -12.91 -17.96 -0.33
N PHE A 311 -12.91 -17.06 -1.31
CA PHE A 311 -11.98 -15.93 -1.38
C PHE A 311 -12.01 -15.08 -0.10
N VAL A 312 -13.19 -14.64 0.31
CA VAL A 312 -13.34 -13.83 1.52
C VAL A 312 -12.97 -14.64 2.77
N GLY A 313 -13.35 -15.92 2.84
CA GLY A 313 -12.98 -16.80 3.96
C GLY A 313 -11.46 -16.96 4.11
N ILE A 314 -10.76 -17.22 3.01
CA ILE A 314 -9.28 -17.35 2.98
C ILE A 314 -8.63 -16.05 3.42
N PHE A 315 -9.11 -14.92 2.90
CA PHE A 315 -8.58 -13.60 3.24
C PHE A 315 -8.85 -13.20 4.68
N VAL A 316 -10.11 -13.21 5.13
CA VAL A 316 -10.53 -12.74 6.46
C VAL A 316 -9.88 -13.57 7.56
N THR A 317 -9.91 -14.89 7.44
CA THR A 317 -9.30 -15.77 8.46
C THR A 317 -7.77 -15.76 8.39
N GLY A 318 -7.20 -15.47 7.21
CA GLY A 318 -5.76 -15.47 6.95
C GLY A 318 -5.09 -14.10 6.98
N ILE A 319 -5.80 -13.00 7.24
CA ILE A 319 -5.24 -11.66 7.01
C ILE A 319 -4.04 -11.37 7.91
N PHE A 320 -4.06 -11.81 9.17
CA PHE A 320 -2.91 -11.67 10.05
C PHE A 320 -1.73 -12.50 9.56
N LEU A 321 -1.99 -13.75 9.21
CA LEU A 321 -1.00 -14.66 8.64
C LEU A 321 -0.33 -14.03 7.41
N MET A 322 -1.08 -13.51 6.45
CA MET A 322 -0.55 -12.89 5.24
C MET A 322 0.20 -11.58 5.53
N ASN A 323 -0.30 -10.73 6.43
CA ASN A 323 0.32 -9.44 6.70
C ASN A 323 1.56 -9.55 7.59
N PHE A 324 1.48 -10.29 8.68
CA PHE A 324 2.58 -10.46 9.64
C PHE A 324 3.54 -11.56 9.19
N GLY A 325 3.02 -12.72 8.80
CA GLY A 325 3.81 -13.91 8.50
C GLY A 325 4.77 -13.75 7.33
N GLN A 326 4.38 -13.04 6.26
CA GLN A 326 5.23 -12.81 5.08
C GLN A 326 6.57 -12.12 5.38
N PHE A 327 6.67 -11.45 6.54
CA PHE A 327 7.83 -10.70 6.97
C PHE A 327 8.60 -11.38 8.10
N ILE A 328 8.31 -12.63 8.44
CA ILE A 328 9.14 -13.40 9.38
C ILE A 328 10.39 -13.91 8.62
N PRO A 329 11.62 -13.79 9.14
CA PRO A 329 12.05 -13.20 10.41
C PRO A 329 12.47 -11.72 10.30
N ALA A 330 12.14 -11.03 9.21
CA ALA A 330 12.50 -9.63 8.99
C ALA A 330 11.97 -8.67 10.07
N TRP A 331 10.85 -8.99 10.74
CA TRP A 331 10.40 -8.26 11.95
C TRP A 331 11.47 -8.18 13.04
N ASP A 332 12.24 -9.24 13.20
CA ASP A 332 13.29 -9.37 14.21
C ASP A 332 14.65 -8.85 13.70
N SER A 333 14.73 -8.33 12.47
CA SER A 333 15.99 -8.00 11.78
C SER A 333 16.94 -7.10 12.59
N GLY A 334 16.41 -6.18 13.40
CA GLY A 334 17.22 -5.27 14.24
C GLY A 334 18.03 -5.95 15.35
N TYR A 335 17.58 -7.09 15.87
CA TYR A 335 18.25 -7.85 16.92
C TYR A 335 18.49 -9.32 16.52
N TYR A 336 18.23 -9.68 15.27
CA TYR A 336 18.32 -11.05 14.77
C TYR A 336 19.70 -11.67 15.00
N LYS A 337 20.78 -10.89 14.82
CA LYS A 337 22.16 -11.35 15.09
C LYS A 337 22.35 -11.77 16.55
N LEU A 338 21.82 -11.00 17.50
CA LEU A 338 21.90 -11.31 18.93
C LEU A 338 21.07 -12.57 19.25
N LEU A 339 19.85 -12.65 18.73
CA LEU A 339 18.97 -13.81 18.91
C LEU A 339 19.65 -15.10 18.42
N MET A 340 20.32 -15.01 17.26
CA MET A 340 21.02 -16.11 16.61
C MET A 340 22.35 -16.51 17.25
N SER A 341 22.90 -15.68 18.16
CA SER A 341 24.11 -16.00 18.93
C SER A 341 23.82 -16.59 20.30
N GLN A 342 22.56 -16.54 20.77
CA GLN A 342 22.17 -17.14 22.03
C GLN A 342 22.10 -18.67 21.91
N ASN A 343 22.25 -19.36 23.04
CA ASN A 343 22.06 -20.80 23.15
C ASN A 343 20.57 -21.17 23.15
N ILE A 344 19.87 -20.88 22.05
CA ILE A 344 18.45 -21.18 21.85
C ILE A 344 18.26 -22.13 20.68
N LYS A 345 17.27 -23.03 20.78
CA LYS A 345 16.92 -23.90 19.65
C LYS A 345 16.13 -23.10 18.62
N TYR A 346 16.60 -23.12 17.37
CA TYR A 346 15.92 -22.45 16.25
C TYR A 346 14.47 -22.95 16.10
N GLU A 347 14.23 -24.23 16.36
CA GLU A 347 12.90 -24.84 16.38
C GLU A 347 11.93 -24.14 17.34
N GLN A 348 12.36 -23.76 18.55
CA GLN A 348 11.52 -23.07 19.54
C GLN A 348 11.11 -21.69 19.03
N TYR A 349 12.04 -20.96 18.41
CA TYR A 349 11.76 -19.68 17.76
C TYR A 349 10.69 -19.83 16.67
N LEU A 350 10.85 -20.79 15.75
CA LEU A 350 9.89 -21.01 14.67
C LEU A 350 8.54 -21.54 15.16
N LYS A 351 8.54 -22.39 16.20
CA LYS A 351 7.33 -22.88 16.84
C LYS A 351 6.52 -21.72 17.43
N SER A 352 7.18 -20.76 18.10
CA SER A 352 6.52 -19.53 18.56
C SER A 352 5.80 -18.79 17.44
N LYS A 353 6.49 -18.57 16.31
CA LYS A 353 5.94 -17.88 15.14
C LYS A 353 4.74 -18.62 14.56
N PHE A 354 4.86 -19.94 14.40
CA PHE A 354 3.77 -20.79 13.93
C PHE A 354 2.54 -20.70 14.85
N THR A 355 2.75 -20.86 16.17
CA THR A 355 1.66 -20.81 17.15
C THR A 355 0.95 -19.47 17.16
N LEU A 356 1.69 -18.35 17.08
CA LEU A 356 1.10 -17.02 17.00
C LEU A 356 0.20 -16.88 15.77
N MET A 357 0.66 -17.35 14.60
CA MET A 357 -0.11 -17.29 13.36
C MET A 357 -1.32 -18.22 13.39
N ALA A 358 -1.17 -19.46 13.82
CA ALA A 358 -2.29 -20.40 13.93
C ALA A 358 -3.37 -19.89 14.90
N LEU A 359 -2.98 -19.36 16.06
CA LEU A 359 -3.90 -18.77 17.03
C LEU A 359 -4.65 -17.57 16.44
N SER A 360 -3.97 -16.73 15.66
CA SER A 360 -4.60 -15.58 15.01
C SER A 360 -5.70 -16.01 14.02
N VAL A 361 -5.50 -17.11 13.27
CA VAL A 361 -6.49 -17.64 12.34
C VAL A 361 -7.73 -18.12 13.08
N ILE A 362 -7.55 -18.80 14.22
CA ILE A 362 -8.66 -19.24 15.07
C ILE A 362 -9.45 -18.04 15.59
N ILE A 363 -8.78 -17.01 16.11
CA ILE A 363 -9.43 -15.79 16.61
C ILE A 363 -10.19 -15.09 15.49
N LEU A 364 -9.57 -14.89 14.33
CA LEU A 364 -10.20 -14.24 13.18
C LEU A 364 -11.39 -15.04 12.63
N PHE A 365 -11.31 -16.37 12.63
CA PHE A 365 -12.45 -17.23 12.29
C PHE A 365 -13.61 -16.99 13.27
N VAL A 366 -13.36 -17.04 14.58
CA VAL A 366 -14.40 -16.78 15.59
C VAL A 366 -15.03 -15.39 15.41
N LEU A 367 -14.21 -14.37 15.18
CA LEU A 367 -14.68 -13.01 14.92
C LEU A 367 -15.44 -12.86 13.59
N SER A 368 -15.23 -13.76 12.64
CA SER A 368 -15.93 -13.78 11.35
C SER A 368 -17.27 -14.53 11.39
N ILE A 369 -17.58 -15.26 12.48
CA ILE A 369 -18.85 -16.00 12.62
C ILE A 369 -20.09 -15.14 12.37
N PRO A 370 -20.17 -13.86 12.79
CA PRO A 370 -21.33 -12.99 12.50
C PRO A 370 -21.71 -12.91 11.01
N TYR A 371 -20.78 -13.19 10.08
CA TYR A 371 -21.11 -13.28 8.65
C TYR A 371 -22.11 -14.38 8.29
N VAL A 372 -22.38 -15.33 9.19
CA VAL A 372 -23.47 -16.30 9.03
C VAL A 372 -24.83 -15.63 8.80
N TYR A 373 -25.02 -14.38 9.22
CA TYR A 373 -26.20 -13.58 8.93
C TYR A 373 -26.53 -13.50 7.42
N PHE A 374 -25.49 -13.47 6.57
CA PHE A 374 -25.64 -13.43 5.11
C PHE A 374 -25.80 -14.81 4.47
N GLY A 375 -25.71 -15.90 5.25
CA GLY A 375 -25.95 -17.27 4.81
C GLY A 375 -24.99 -18.29 5.42
N TRP A 376 -25.51 -19.49 5.70
CA TRP A 376 -24.74 -20.60 6.29
C TRP A 376 -23.53 -21.03 5.43
N LYS A 377 -23.66 -20.95 4.09
CA LYS A 377 -22.56 -21.28 3.16
C LYS A 377 -21.31 -20.43 3.41
N ILE A 378 -21.47 -19.18 3.86
CA ILE A 378 -20.35 -18.29 4.17
C ILE A 378 -19.59 -18.82 5.38
N LEU A 379 -20.29 -19.24 6.43
CA LEU A 379 -19.66 -19.82 7.62
C LEU A 379 -18.90 -21.11 7.28
N LEU A 380 -19.49 -21.97 6.44
CA LEU A 380 -18.82 -23.20 5.99
C LEU A 380 -17.54 -22.90 5.21
N ALA A 381 -17.57 -21.91 4.31
CA ALA A 381 -16.38 -21.48 3.58
C ALA A 381 -15.31 -20.88 4.52
N HIS A 382 -15.70 -20.08 5.52
CA HIS A 382 -14.78 -19.51 6.50
C HIS A 382 -14.12 -20.60 7.34
N PHE A 383 -14.88 -21.61 7.74
CA PHE A 383 -14.38 -22.74 8.51
C PHE A 383 -13.36 -23.56 7.70
N ALA A 384 -13.72 -23.94 6.47
CA ALA A 384 -12.82 -24.65 5.55
C ALA A 384 -11.53 -23.84 5.28
N ALA A 385 -11.69 -22.53 5.04
CA ALA A 385 -10.57 -21.63 4.82
C ALA A 385 -9.68 -21.47 6.06
N ALA A 386 -10.24 -21.41 7.27
CA ALA A 386 -9.48 -21.33 8.52
C ALA A 386 -8.61 -22.59 8.72
N ILE A 387 -9.18 -23.78 8.48
CA ILE A 387 -8.45 -25.05 8.56
C ILE A 387 -7.33 -25.09 7.53
N TYR A 388 -7.62 -24.71 6.28
CA TYR A 388 -6.60 -24.59 5.23
C TYR A 388 -5.50 -23.58 5.61
N ASN A 389 -5.88 -22.44 6.20
CA ASN A 389 -4.94 -21.40 6.60
C ASN A 389 -3.97 -21.89 7.67
N ILE A 390 -4.47 -22.62 8.67
CA ILE A 390 -3.65 -23.22 9.74
C ILE A 390 -2.75 -24.33 9.18
N GLY A 391 -3.32 -25.24 8.38
CA GLY A 391 -2.64 -26.45 7.95
C GLY A 391 -1.69 -26.29 6.76
N VAL A 392 -1.98 -25.36 5.84
CA VAL A 392 -1.20 -25.20 4.60
C VAL A 392 -0.54 -23.82 4.57
N ASN A 393 -1.34 -22.74 4.59
CA ASN A 393 -0.80 -21.39 4.37
C ASN A 393 0.22 -20.99 5.46
N THR A 394 0.02 -21.42 6.70
CA THR A 394 0.98 -21.14 7.79
C THR A 394 2.34 -21.79 7.52
N HIS A 395 2.39 -23.03 7.06
CA HIS A 395 3.64 -23.71 6.69
C HIS A 395 4.27 -23.11 5.43
N VAL A 396 3.48 -22.79 4.42
CA VAL A 396 3.96 -22.13 3.18
C VAL A 396 4.60 -20.78 3.51
N ILE A 397 3.97 -19.96 4.35
CA ILE A 397 4.56 -18.71 4.82
C ILE A 397 5.86 -18.96 5.58
N MET A 398 5.87 -19.92 6.50
CA MET A 398 7.05 -20.21 7.30
C MET A 398 8.22 -20.62 6.41
N TYR A 399 7.97 -21.51 5.43
CA TYR A 399 8.95 -21.87 4.43
C TYR A 399 9.43 -20.67 3.60
N GLY A 400 8.49 -19.86 3.12
CA GLY A 400 8.79 -18.65 2.35
C GLY A 400 9.65 -17.64 3.13
N GLY A 401 9.39 -17.48 4.42
CA GLY A 401 10.17 -16.62 5.32
C GLY A 401 11.66 -17.00 5.37
N SER A 402 12.01 -18.25 5.08
CA SER A 402 13.40 -18.68 4.97
C SER A 402 14.18 -18.00 3.83
N PHE A 403 13.49 -17.34 2.90
CA PHE A 403 14.07 -16.57 1.80
C PHE A 403 14.07 -15.06 2.05
N ASN A 404 13.56 -14.58 3.18
CA ASN A 404 13.56 -13.16 3.49
C ASN A 404 14.98 -12.63 3.75
N ARG A 405 15.37 -11.58 3.01
CA ARG A 405 16.70 -10.96 3.07
C ARG A 405 16.66 -9.44 3.20
N LYS A 406 15.49 -8.84 3.39
CA LYS A 406 15.35 -7.39 3.54
C LYS A 406 15.07 -7.03 5.00
N LYS A 407 15.84 -6.10 5.54
CA LYS A 407 15.62 -5.49 6.85
C LYS A 407 14.33 -4.68 6.85
N ILE A 408 13.66 -4.63 7.99
CA ILE A 408 12.45 -3.84 8.22
C ILE A 408 12.74 -2.79 9.27
N ASP A 409 12.54 -1.52 8.92
CA ASP A 409 12.54 -0.43 9.90
C ASP A 409 11.20 -0.43 10.66
N LEU A 410 11.27 -0.69 11.96
CA LEU A 410 10.12 -0.75 12.88
C LEU A 410 9.56 0.63 13.24
N ASN A 411 10.34 1.70 13.05
CA ASN A 411 9.92 3.07 13.31
C ASN A 411 9.05 3.63 12.19
N GLN A 412 9.10 3.01 11.01
CA GLN A 412 8.26 3.37 9.88
C GLN A 412 6.90 2.69 9.95
N ARG A 413 5.91 3.17 9.21
CA ARG A 413 4.56 2.59 9.23
C ARG A 413 4.47 1.34 8.37
N ALA A 414 3.47 0.50 8.62
CA ALA A 414 3.18 -0.67 7.78
C ALA A 414 2.26 -0.32 6.61
N ALA A 415 1.24 0.51 6.84
CA ALA A 415 0.28 0.88 5.79
C ALA A 415 0.98 1.55 4.61
N PHE A 416 0.88 0.90 3.43
CA PHE A 416 1.43 1.39 2.15
C PHE A 416 2.93 1.70 2.16
N ASN A 417 3.68 1.04 3.05
CA ASN A 417 5.13 1.08 3.07
C ASN A 417 5.69 -0.23 2.50
N TYR A 418 6.18 -0.17 1.27
CA TYR A 418 6.76 -1.33 0.58
C TYR A 418 8.22 -1.63 1.00
N GLN A 419 8.76 -0.98 2.03
CA GLN A 419 10.07 -1.36 2.59
C GLN A 419 10.02 -2.77 3.18
N GLY A 420 11.03 -3.57 2.94
CA GLY A 420 10.99 -4.99 3.29
C GLY A 420 10.24 -5.85 2.27
N THR A 421 9.36 -5.27 1.45
CA THR A 421 8.69 -5.96 0.34
C THR A 421 9.66 -6.11 -0.83
N GLY A 422 9.91 -7.35 -1.23
CA GLY A 422 10.69 -7.74 -2.39
C GLY A 422 9.97 -8.82 -3.18
N ALA A 423 10.66 -9.42 -4.16
CA ALA A 423 10.11 -10.50 -4.97
C ALA A 423 9.63 -11.69 -4.12
N VAL A 424 10.29 -11.95 -2.99
CA VAL A 424 9.95 -13.03 -2.05
C VAL A 424 8.53 -12.85 -1.48
N GLN A 425 8.15 -11.64 -1.07
CA GLN A 425 6.82 -11.35 -0.54
C GLN A 425 5.73 -11.59 -1.58
N TRP A 426 5.96 -11.22 -2.84
CA TRP A 426 5.01 -11.47 -3.93
C TRP A 426 4.95 -12.96 -4.29
N LEU A 427 6.10 -13.63 -4.33
CA LEU A 427 6.21 -15.06 -4.61
C LEU A 427 5.54 -15.91 -3.52
N ILE A 428 5.50 -15.42 -2.28
CA ILE A 428 4.78 -16.06 -1.17
C ILE A 428 3.31 -15.64 -1.16
N GLY A 429 3.03 -14.34 -1.26
CA GLY A 429 1.70 -13.75 -1.12
C GLY A 429 0.71 -14.20 -2.19
N ILE A 430 1.15 -14.27 -3.46
CA ILE A 430 0.27 -14.64 -4.57
C ILE A 430 -0.24 -16.09 -4.41
N PRO A 431 0.63 -17.11 -4.20
CA PRO A 431 0.16 -18.48 -3.97
C PRO A 431 -0.77 -18.65 -2.78
N LEU A 432 -0.56 -17.94 -1.66
CA LEU A 432 -1.41 -18.10 -0.45
C LEU A 432 -2.87 -17.75 -0.69
N MET A 433 -3.12 -16.82 -1.62
CA MET A 433 -4.46 -16.41 -2.03
C MET A 433 -4.95 -17.26 -3.19
N LEU A 434 -4.15 -17.37 -4.27
CA LEU A 434 -4.59 -17.98 -5.52
C LEU A 434 -4.67 -19.50 -5.46
N LEU A 435 -3.76 -20.18 -4.75
CA LEU A 435 -3.73 -21.64 -4.72
C LEU A 435 -4.98 -22.23 -4.05
N PRO A 436 -5.37 -21.86 -2.81
CA PRO A 436 -6.62 -22.35 -2.25
C PRO A 436 -7.84 -21.94 -3.06
N LEU A 437 -7.85 -20.74 -3.64
CA LEU A 437 -8.95 -20.30 -4.48
C LEU A 437 -9.07 -21.12 -5.77
N ALA A 438 -7.95 -21.47 -6.40
CA ALA A 438 -7.92 -22.32 -7.59
C ALA A 438 -8.37 -23.74 -7.25
N ILE A 439 -7.88 -24.32 -6.15
CA ILE A 439 -8.31 -25.64 -5.67
C ILE A 439 -9.82 -25.64 -5.43
N PHE A 440 -10.33 -24.63 -4.72
CA PHE A 440 -11.76 -24.48 -4.48
C PHE A 440 -12.55 -24.29 -5.78
N GLY A 441 -12.11 -23.40 -6.66
CA GLY A 441 -12.79 -23.09 -7.91
C GLY A 441 -12.89 -24.30 -8.85
N ILE A 442 -11.80 -25.08 -8.99
CA ILE A 442 -11.77 -26.31 -9.79
C ILE A 442 -12.73 -27.36 -9.20
N THR A 443 -12.66 -27.59 -7.89
CA THR A 443 -13.50 -28.61 -7.22
C THR A 443 -14.97 -28.22 -7.20
N TYR A 444 -15.27 -26.93 -7.02
CA TYR A 444 -16.61 -26.37 -7.17
C TYR A 444 -17.15 -26.55 -8.60
N ALA A 445 -16.35 -26.24 -9.62
CA ALA A 445 -16.77 -26.32 -11.01
C ALA A 445 -17.08 -27.74 -11.49
N ILE A 446 -16.39 -28.75 -10.95
CA ILE A 446 -16.53 -30.15 -11.36
C ILE A 446 -17.55 -30.90 -10.48
N ALA A 447 -17.79 -30.45 -9.25
CA ALA A 447 -18.60 -31.18 -8.28
C ALA A 447 -19.64 -30.28 -7.59
N SER A 448 -19.33 -29.73 -6.41
CA SER A 448 -20.24 -28.85 -5.68
C SER A 448 -19.50 -27.92 -4.73
N PHE A 449 -20.21 -26.92 -4.19
CA PHE A 449 -19.68 -25.98 -3.20
C PHE A 449 -19.20 -26.68 -1.93
N GLU A 450 -19.98 -27.64 -1.45
CA GLU A 450 -19.71 -28.45 -0.26
C GLU A 450 -18.47 -29.30 -0.48
N ILE A 451 -18.33 -29.93 -1.65
CA ILE A 451 -17.15 -30.71 -2.01
C ILE A 451 -15.90 -29.82 -2.06
N GLY A 452 -15.99 -28.60 -2.60
CA GLY A 452 -14.89 -27.64 -2.56
C GLY A 452 -14.46 -27.28 -1.14
N CYS A 453 -15.41 -27.07 -0.23
CA CYS A 453 -15.12 -26.83 1.19
C CYS A 453 -14.47 -28.05 1.86
N VAL A 454 -14.94 -29.26 1.56
CA VAL A 454 -14.38 -30.51 2.06
C VAL A 454 -12.94 -30.69 1.59
N VAL A 455 -12.64 -30.44 0.32
CA VAL A 455 -11.27 -30.58 -0.22
C VAL A 455 -10.31 -29.61 0.48
N LEU A 456 -10.69 -28.34 0.65
CA LEU A 456 -9.86 -27.38 1.40
C LEU A 456 -9.63 -27.83 2.85
N THR A 457 -10.68 -28.31 3.50
CA THR A 457 -10.63 -28.81 4.87
C THR A 457 -9.67 -30.00 4.98
N LEU A 458 -9.78 -30.98 4.08
CA LEU A 458 -8.92 -32.16 4.05
C LEU A 458 -7.45 -31.79 3.84
N LEU A 459 -7.15 -30.87 2.91
CA LEU A 459 -5.78 -30.40 2.70
C LEU A 459 -5.21 -29.70 3.94
N GLY A 460 -6.02 -28.88 4.62
CA GLY A 460 -5.64 -28.27 5.89
C GLY A 460 -5.39 -29.33 6.98
N ILE A 461 -6.26 -30.32 7.12
CA ILE A 461 -6.08 -31.42 8.08
C ILE A 461 -4.79 -32.20 7.77
N ILE A 462 -4.52 -32.53 6.50
CA ILE A 462 -3.28 -33.21 6.09
C ILE A 462 -2.06 -32.39 6.52
N GLY A 463 -2.08 -31.07 6.30
CA GLY A 463 -1.00 -30.19 6.72
C GLY A 463 -0.81 -30.11 8.23
N ILE A 464 -1.91 -30.14 9.01
CA ILE A 464 -1.88 -30.23 10.47
C ILE A 464 -1.29 -31.57 10.93
N VAL A 465 -1.71 -32.69 10.34
CA VAL A 465 -1.18 -34.03 10.65
C VAL A 465 0.31 -34.13 10.32
N LEU A 466 0.74 -33.55 9.19
CA LEU A 466 2.13 -33.52 8.77
C LEU A 466 2.96 -32.42 9.45
N HIS A 467 2.41 -31.68 10.41
CA HIS A 467 3.02 -30.51 11.02
C HIS A 467 4.45 -30.76 11.51
N GLN A 468 4.70 -31.85 12.24
CA GLN A 468 6.04 -32.15 12.76
C GLN A 468 7.07 -32.34 11.63
N LYS A 469 6.70 -33.07 10.56
CA LYS A 469 7.58 -33.31 9.41
C LYS A 469 7.88 -32.01 8.67
N LEU A 470 6.84 -31.21 8.41
CA LEU A 470 6.97 -29.93 7.73
C LEU A 470 7.82 -28.94 8.55
N MET A 471 7.60 -28.85 9.86
CA MET A 471 8.37 -27.94 10.72
C MET A 471 9.83 -28.36 10.85
N LYS A 472 10.14 -29.67 10.87
CA LYS A 472 11.53 -30.14 10.84
C LYS A 472 12.24 -29.70 9.56
N PHE A 473 11.59 -29.89 8.41
CA PHE A 473 12.11 -29.45 7.11
C PHE A 473 12.31 -27.93 7.05
N ILE A 474 11.31 -27.15 7.48
CA ILE A 474 11.38 -25.69 7.53
C ILE A 474 12.53 -25.25 8.44
N THR A 475 12.65 -25.83 9.64
CA THR A 475 13.70 -25.49 10.60
C THR A 475 15.08 -25.69 10.00
N GLN A 476 15.31 -26.82 9.32
CA GLN A 476 16.57 -27.06 8.63
C GLN A 476 16.87 -25.97 7.59
N LYS A 477 15.86 -25.57 6.81
CA LYS A 477 16.04 -24.52 5.80
C LYS A 477 16.44 -23.16 6.40
N TYR A 478 15.91 -22.83 7.57
CA TYR A 478 16.30 -21.62 8.31
C TYR A 478 17.73 -21.72 8.86
N VAL A 479 18.12 -22.89 9.38
CA VAL A 479 19.49 -23.14 9.84
C VAL A 479 20.48 -22.97 8.69
N ASP A 480 20.21 -23.57 7.53
CA ASP A 480 21.06 -23.46 6.33
C ASP A 480 21.20 -22.01 5.83
N SER A 481 20.15 -21.21 6.04
CA SER A 481 20.07 -19.83 5.59
C SER A 481 20.51 -18.81 6.66
N LYS A 482 20.83 -19.26 7.88
CA LYS A 482 21.07 -18.41 9.07
C LYS A 482 22.07 -17.30 8.80
N TYR A 483 23.27 -17.65 8.32
CA TYR A 483 24.34 -16.66 8.09
C TYR A 483 24.02 -15.69 6.96
N LYS A 484 23.36 -16.17 5.90
CA LYS A 484 22.90 -15.33 4.79
C LYS A 484 21.87 -14.29 5.26
N MET A 485 21.00 -14.66 6.21
CA MET A 485 20.05 -13.71 6.82
C MET A 485 20.75 -12.70 7.73
N ILE A 486 21.70 -13.14 8.56
CA ILE A 486 22.46 -12.24 9.45
C ILE A 486 23.20 -11.17 8.62
N ASP A 487 23.91 -11.58 7.57
CA ASP A 487 24.58 -10.65 6.65
C ASP A 487 23.57 -9.70 5.99
N ALA A 488 22.50 -10.24 5.43
CA ALA A 488 21.51 -9.43 4.71
C ALA A 488 20.79 -8.41 5.62
N PHE A 489 20.50 -8.75 6.88
CA PHE A 489 19.88 -7.81 7.84
C PHE A 489 20.86 -6.79 8.41
N SER A 490 22.17 -6.98 8.22
CA SER A 490 23.19 -6.00 8.59
C SER A 490 23.40 -4.92 7.52
N GLN A 491 22.88 -5.14 6.31
CA GLN A 491 22.93 -4.19 5.19
C GLN A 491 21.73 -3.23 5.27
N ASP A 492 21.95 -1.94 4.96
CA ASP A 492 20.90 -0.88 4.95
C ASP A 492 20.18 -0.75 3.61
#